data_AF-A0A257UTT7-F1
#
_entry.id   AF-A0A257UTT7-F1
#
_cell.length_a   1.000
_cell.length_b   1.000
_cell.length_c   1.000
_cell.angle_alpha   90.00
_cell.angle_beta   90.00
_cell.angle_gamma   90.00
#
_symmetry.space_group_name_H-M   'P 1'
#
loop_
_entity.id
_entity.type
_entity.pdbx_description
1 polymer ?
#
loop_
_entity_poly.entity_id
_entity_poly.type
_entity_poly.pdbx_seq_one_letter_code
_entity_poly.pdbx_strand_id
1 'polypeptide(L)'
;MDAGELVVVNCSGPREKFWGVLLALTAAGATLRGVRLDAFEEWLRQHAGSGPAMIGPITVFFPAHRLDRIEVDESTGPVEGFGDRFRRVARGDPRAALLGAGAPDDAGDS
;
A
#
# COMPACT_ATOMS: atom_id res chain seq x y z
N MET A 1 -15.34 0.13 4.99
CA MET A 1 -13.91 0.34 4.73
C MET A 1 -13.23 0.11 6.05
N ASP A 2 -12.39 -0.90 6.07
CA ASP A 2 -11.98 -1.59 7.28
C ASP A 2 -10.48 -1.87 7.24
N ALA A 3 -9.89 -2.02 8.43
CA ALA A 3 -8.47 -2.35 8.53
C ALA A 3 -8.18 -3.69 7.83
N GLY A 4 -7.07 -3.76 7.09
CA GLY A 4 -6.69 -4.91 6.28
C GLY A 4 -7.11 -4.82 4.81
N GLU A 5 -7.97 -3.87 4.44
CA GLU A 5 -8.33 -3.67 3.03
C GLU A 5 -7.20 -3.03 2.23
N LEU A 6 -7.08 -3.43 0.96
CA LEU A 6 -6.23 -2.72 0.01
C LEU A 6 -6.99 -1.47 -0.42
N VAL A 7 -6.33 -0.32 -0.38
CA VAL A 7 -6.93 0.96 -0.67
C VAL A 7 -6.01 1.83 -1.51
N VAL A 8 -6.61 2.75 -2.27
CA VAL A 8 -5.92 3.87 -2.90
C VAL A 8 -6.28 5.15 -2.15
N VAL A 9 -5.25 5.83 -1.64
CA VAL A 9 -5.37 7.11 -0.92
C VAL A 9 -4.91 8.24 -1.83
N ASN A 10 -5.77 9.24 -2.03
CA ASN A 10 -5.43 10.50 -2.70
C ASN A 10 -5.33 11.61 -1.64
N CYS A 11 -4.21 12.35 -1.65
CA CYS A 11 -4.00 13.46 -0.73
C CYS A 11 -3.82 14.81 -1.45
N SER A 12 -4.24 15.88 -0.79
CA SER A 12 -3.92 17.26 -1.16
C SER A 12 -2.70 17.77 -0.37
N GLY A 13 -1.73 18.36 -1.10
CA GLY A 13 -0.60 19.14 -0.57
C GLY A 13 0.47 18.36 0.23
N PRO A 14 1.57 17.88 -0.41
CA PRO A 14 1.74 17.65 -1.85
C PRO A 14 0.73 16.65 -2.39
N ARG A 15 0.40 16.77 -3.68
CA ARG A 15 -0.50 15.83 -4.37
C ARG A 15 0.21 14.50 -4.53
N GLU A 16 -0.20 13.54 -3.72
CA GLU A 16 0.38 12.21 -3.71
C GLU A 16 -0.74 11.18 -3.72
N LYS A 17 -0.48 10.06 -4.39
CA LYS A 17 -1.33 8.89 -4.39
C LYS A 17 -0.57 7.75 -3.77
N PHE A 18 -1.22 7.02 -2.88
CA PHE A 18 -0.67 5.83 -2.27
C PHE A 18 -1.58 4.66 -2.51
N TRP A 19 -0.99 3.48 -2.68
CA TRP A 19 -1.70 2.22 -2.66
C TRP A 19 -1.10 1.34 -1.56
N GLY A 20 -1.95 0.69 -0.77
CA GLY A 20 -1.48 -0.08 0.35
C GLY A 20 -2.58 -0.72 1.19
N VAL A 21 -2.19 -1.34 2.29
CA VAL A 21 -3.09 -1.89 3.30
C VAL A 21 -3.47 -0.80 4.30
N LEU A 22 -4.77 -0.57 4.46
CA LEU A 22 -5.30 0.31 5.50
C LEU A 22 -5.06 -0.33 6.87
N LEU A 23 -4.25 0.30 7.72
CA LEU A 23 -4.00 -0.19 9.08
C LEU A 23 -5.01 0.38 10.08
N ALA A 24 -5.39 1.65 9.89
CA ALA A 24 -6.37 2.32 10.74
C ALA A 24 -7.05 3.46 9.99
N LEU A 25 -8.34 3.68 10.28
CA LEU A 25 -9.10 4.85 9.84
C LEU A 25 -9.82 5.43 11.05
N THR A 26 -9.57 6.70 11.34
CA THR A 26 -10.12 7.41 12.50
C THR A 26 -10.55 8.82 12.11
N ALA A 27 -11.21 9.54 13.02
CA ALA A 27 -11.51 10.96 12.82
C ALA A 27 -10.25 11.83 12.64
N ALA A 28 -9.09 11.39 13.15
CA ALA A 28 -7.82 12.11 13.01
C ALA A 28 -7.18 11.92 11.63
N GLY A 29 -7.51 10.83 10.93
CA GLY A 29 -6.87 10.47 9.66
C GLY A 29 -6.78 8.97 9.41
N ALA A 30 -5.94 8.60 8.45
CA ALA A 30 -5.73 7.23 8.02
C ALA A 30 -4.26 6.82 8.15
N THR A 31 -4.01 5.61 8.64
CA THR A 31 -2.69 4.99 8.67
C THR A 31 -2.64 3.90 7.61
N LEU A 32 -1.64 3.96 6.73
CA LEU A 32 -1.47 3.07 5.59
C LEU A 32 -0.09 2.42 5.61
N ARG A 33 -0.02 1.12 5.34
CA ARG A 33 1.21 0.42 4.93
C ARG A 33 1.19 0.29 3.42
N GLY A 34 2.01 1.06 2.71
CA GLY A 34 1.85 1.16 1.25
C GLY A 34 3.08 1.67 0.52
N VAL A 35 2.96 1.69 -0.80
CA VAL A 35 3.89 2.35 -1.71
C VAL A 35 3.20 3.56 -2.34
N ARG A 36 3.98 4.54 -2.78
CA ARG A 36 3.43 5.57 -3.66
C ARG A 36 2.96 4.92 -4.95
N LEU A 37 1.86 5.42 -5.50
CA LEU A 37 1.26 4.86 -6.70
C LEU A 37 2.18 5.01 -7.92
N ASP A 38 3.00 6.06 -7.95
CA ASP A 38 4.03 6.26 -8.99
C ASP A 38 5.16 5.23 -8.94
N ALA A 39 5.40 4.63 -7.78
CA ALA A 39 6.40 3.59 -7.54
C ALA A 39 5.82 2.17 -7.64
N PHE A 40 4.49 2.01 -7.77
CA PHE A 40 3.82 0.71 -7.80
C PHE A 40 4.38 -0.21 -8.89
N GLU A 41 4.56 0.31 -10.11
CA GLU A 41 5.03 -0.49 -11.25
C GLU A 41 6.44 -1.04 -11.04
N GLU A 42 7.32 -0.23 -10.45
CA GLU A 42 8.69 -0.64 -10.15
C GLU A 42 8.71 -1.63 -8.99
N TRP A 43 7.92 -1.37 -7.95
CA TRP A 43 7.74 -2.30 -6.84
C TRP A 43 7.20 -3.67 -7.30
N LEU A 44 6.23 -3.67 -8.22
CA LEU A 44 5.66 -4.88 -8.81
C LEU A 44 6.70 -5.66 -9.61
N ARG A 45 7.51 -4.97 -10.43
CA ARG A 45 8.60 -5.62 -11.19
C ARG A 45 9.63 -6.28 -10.28
N GLN A 46 9.99 -5.63 -9.17
CA GLN A 46 10.91 -6.20 -8.18
C GLN A 46 10.35 -7.49 -7.58
N HIS A 47 9.05 -7.54 -7.29
CA HIS A 47 8.40 -8.75 -6.76
C HIS A 47 8.19 -9.85 -7.81
N ALA A 48 8.11 -9.52 -9.09
CA ALA A 48 8.00 -10.49 -10.17
C ALA A 48 9.35 -11.04 -10.64
N GLY A 49 10.46 -10.37 -10.33
CA GLY A 49 11.82 -10.74 -10.71
C GLY A 49 12.66 -11.33 -9.57
N SER A 50 13.93 -11.63 -9.85
CA SER A 50 14.92 -12.14 -8.87
C SER A 50 16.02 -11.11 -8.58
N GLY A 51 15.64 -9.85 -8.36
CA GLY A 51 16.56 -8.75 -8.04
C GLY A 51 16.45 -8.29 -6.58
N PRO A 52 17.44 -7.56 -6.06
CA PRO A 52 17.34 -6.97 -4.72
C PRO A 52 16.17 -5.97 -4.67
N ALA A 53 15.34 -6.06 -3.62
CA ALA A 53 14.27 -5.11 -3.40
C ALA A 53 14.86 -3.73 -3.06
N MET A 54 14.74 -2.78 -3.98
CA MET A 54 15.23 -1.41 -3.81
C MET A 54 14.16 -0.46 -3.30
N ILE A 55 12.88 -0.81 -3.48
CA ILE A 55 11.75 -0.01 -3.01
C ILE A 55 10.97 -0.86 -2.01
N GLY A 56 10.89 -0.39 -0.78
CA GLY A 56 10.07 -0.98 0.26
C GLY A 56 8.76 -0.21 0.43
N PRO A 57 7.67 -0.87 0.87
CA PRO A 57 6.53 -0.16 1.39
C PRO A 57 6.97 0.69 2.60
N ILE A 58 6.23 1.74 2.92
CA ILE A 58 6.37 2.54 4.14
C ILE A 58 5.09 2.49 4.98
N THR A 59 5.19 2.76 6.27
CA THR A 59 4.02 3.04 7.12
C THR A 59 3.89 4.53 7.25
N VAL A 60 2.74 5.08 6.88
CA VAL A 60 2.49 6.53 6.84
C VAL A 60 1.14 6.86 7.41
N PHE A 61 1.07 7.96 8.17
CA PHE A 61 -0.16 8.55 8.64
C PHE A 61 -0.52 9.78 7.80
N PHE A 62 -1.76 9.81 7.30
CA PHE A 62 -2.35 10.94 6.60
C PHE A 62 -3.37 11.63 7.50
N PRO A 63 -3.11 12.88 7.93
CA PRO A 63 -4.09 13.68 8.67
C PRO A 63 -5.38 13.86 7.88
N ALA A 64 -6.52 13.90 8.57
CA ALA A 64 -7.85 14.01 7.94
C ALA A 64 -7.97 15.19 6.96
N HIS A 65 -7.37 16.35 7.27
CA HIS A 65 -7.42 17.54 6.41
C HIS A 65 -6.58 17.42 5.13
N ARG A 66 -5.72 16.40 5.01
CA ARG A 66 -4.95 16.12 3.79
C ARG A 66 -5.60 15.05 2.91
N LEU A 67 -6.55 14.29 3.45
CA LEU A 67 -7.21 13.21 2.72
C LEU A 67 -8.28 13.78 1.81
N ASP A 68 -8.07 13.66 0.50
CA ASP A 68 -9.09 14.03 -0.49
C ASP A 68 -10.05 12.86 -0.71
N ARG A 69 -9.51 11.64 -0.76
CA ARG A 69 -10.29 10.43 -1.01
C ARG A 69 -9.55 9.16 -0.60
N ILE A 70 -10.29 8.19 -0.09
CA ILE A 70 -9.85 6.79 0.04
C ILE A 70 -10.83 5.92 -0.74
N GLU A 71 -10.31 5.07 -1.62
CA GLU A 71 -11.07 4.09 -2.41
C GLU A 71 -10.58 2.68 -2.06
N VAL A 72 -11.49 1.71 -1.93
CA VAL A 72 -11.10 0.30 -1.84
C VAL A 72 -10.54 -0.11 -3.20
N ASP A 73 -9.42 -0.81 -3.20
CA ASP A 73 -8.82 -1.34 -4.42
C ASP A 73 -9.58 -2.60 -4.85
N GLU A 74 -10.45 -2.43 -5.84
CA GLU A 74 -11.29 -3.49 -6.41
C GLU A 74 -11.29 -3.44 -7.93
N SER A 75 -11.32 -4.62 -8.56
CA SER A 75 -11.52 -4.71 -10.01
C SER A 75 -12.96 -4.36 -10.35
N THR A 76 -13.15 -3.39 -11.24
CA THR A 76 -14.48 -2.95 -11.69
C THR A 76 -14.61 -3.12 -13.19
N GLY A 77 -15.43 -4.08 -13.62
CA GLY A 77 -15.67 -4.38 -15.02
C GLY A 77 -14.37 -4.68 -15.78
N PRO A 78 -14.00 -3.90 -16.82
CA PRO A 78 -12.76 -4.11 -17.56
C PRO A 78 -11.51 -3.55 -16.85
N VAL A 79 -11.66 -2.79 -15.76
CA VAL A 79 -10.55 -2.17 -15.05
C VAL A 79 -10.08 -3.10 -13.94
N GLU A 80 -8.86 -3.61 -14.09
CA GLU A 80 -8.19 -4.44 -13.09
C GLU A 80 -7.68 -3.60 -11.92
N GLY A 81 -8.02 -4.00 -10.70
CA GLY A 81 -7.48 -3.42 -9.47
C GLY A 81 -5.97 -3.70 -9.32
N PHE A 82 -5.29 -2.86 -8.55
CA PHE A 82 -3.84 -2.99 -8.33
C PHE A 82 -3.48 -4.30 -7.62
N GLY A 83 -4.31 -4.76 -6.68
CA GLY A 83 -4.15 -6.02 -5.98
C GLY A 83 -4.28 -7.23 -6.89
N ASP A 84 -5.26 -7.23 -7.80
CA ASP A 84 -5.43 -8.31 -8.78
C ASP A 84 -4.28 -8.33 -9.79
N ARG A 85 -3.87 -7.14 -10.24
CA ARG A 85 -2.69 -6.99 -11.09
C ARG A 85 -1.43 -7.53 -10.42
N PHE A 86 -1.22 -7.25 -9.13
CA PHE A 86 -0.10 -7.77 -8.37
C PHE A 86 -0.13 -9.30 -8.33
N ARG A 87 -1.28 -9.90 -7.97
CA ARG A 87 -1.44 -11.36 -7.95
C ARG A 87 -1.11 -11.99 -9.30
N ARG A 88 -1.54 -11.36 -10.40
CA ARG A 88 -1.30 -11.87 -11.75
C ARG A 88 0.17 -11.81 -12.15
N VAL A 89 0.87 -10.72 -11.84
CA VAL A 89 2.23 -10.46 -12.31
C VAL A 89 3.29 -11.04 -11.37
N ALA A 90 3.19 -10.78 -10.06
CA ALA A 90 4.14 -11.25 -9.05
C ALA A 90 3.81 -12.66 -8.51
N ARG A 91 2.62 -13.21 -8.83
CA ARG A 91 2.18 -14.54 -8.36
C ARG A 91 2.23 -14.71 -6.85
N GLY A 92 1.91 -13.65 -6.10
CA GLY A 92 1.92 -13.62 -4.64
C GLY A 92 0.77 -12.81 -4.05
N ASP A 93 0.64 -12.81 -2.73
CA ASP A 93 -0.34 -11.99 -2.03
C ASP A 93 0.19 -10.55 -1.83
N PRO A 94 -0.46 -9.52 -2.41
CA PRO A 94 -0.05 -8.14 -2.21
C PRO A 94 -0.08 -7.71 -0.73
N ARG A 95 -1.00 -8.24 0.09
CA ARG A 95 -1.07 -7.87 1.50
C ARG A 95 0.14 -8.40 2.26
N ALA A 96 0.48 -9.67 2.07
CA ALA A 96 1.70 -10.25 2.63
C ALA A 96 2.96 -9.49 2.20
N ALA A 97 3.07 -9.10 0.93
CA ALA A 97 4.20 -8.31 0.42
C ALA A 97 4.28 -6.91 1.04
N LEU A 98 3.14 -6.23 1.25
CA LEU A 98 3.08 -4.90 1.84
C LEU A 98 3.37 -4.90 3.35
N LEU A 99 2.79 -5.86 4.07
CA LEU A 99 2.96 -5.99 5.52
C LEU A 99 4.35 -6.51 5.89
N GLY A 100 4.99 -7.26 4.99
CA GLY A 100 6.15 -8.08 5.29
C GLY A 100 5.72 -9.27 6.15
N ALA A 101 6.24 -10.46 5.90
CA ALA A 101 6.19 -11.51 6.90
C ALA A 101 7.09 -11.08 8.08
N GLY A 102 6.52 -10.32 9.03
CA GLY A 102 7.23 -9.74 10.16
C GLY A 102 8.28 -8.70 9.73
N ALA A 103 8.12 -7.45 10.17
CA ALA A 103 9.33 -6.71 10.51
C ALA A 103 10.11 -7.59 11.52
N PRO A 104 11.45 -7.67 11.46
CA PRO A 104 12.18 -8.35 12.51
C PRO A 104 11.77 -7.70 13.84
N ASP A 105 11.28 -8.53 14.76
CA ASP A 105 11.44 -8.24 16.18
C ASP A 105 12.91 -7.84 16.41
N ASP A 106 13.13 -6.87 17.30
CA ASP A 106 14.42 -6.36 17.76
C ASP A 106 14.97 -5.10 17.06
N ALA A 107 14.47 -3.94 17.51
CA ALA A 107 15.33 -2.86 17.99
C ALA A 107 14.60 -2.05 19.08
N GLY A 108 14.03 -2.76 20.06
CA GLY A 108 13.78 -2.24 21.39
C GLY A 108 14.74 -2.95 22.33
N ASP A 109 16.03 -2.60 22.23
CA ASP A 109 16.98 -2.97 23.29
C ASP A 109 16.73 -2.03 24.48
N SER A 110 16.60 -2.65 25.66
CA SER A 110 16.31 -2.01 26.95
C SER A 110 17.57 -1.41 27.57
#